data_AF-A0A4W5RC16-F1
#
_entry.id   AF-A0A4W5RC16-F1
#
_cell.length_a   1.000
_cell.length_b   1.000
_cell.length_c   1.000
_cell.angle_alpha   90.00
_cell.angle_beta   90.00
_cell.angle_gamma   90.00
#
_symmetry.space_group_name_H-M   'P 1'
#
loop_
_entity.id
_entity.type
_entity.pdbx_description
1 polymer ?
#
loop_
_entity_poly.entity_id
_entity_poly.type
_entity_poly.pdbx_seq_one_letter_code
_entity_poly.pdbx_strand_id
1 'polypeptide(L)'
;MDAPIKTIIPYTRTMTQHTSRLCKGYLTKKERDGVLHQMTWPPQTPDLNPIEMVKDELDSRVKEKQPTSAQHMWELLQDCWKSIPGTSVVVLVAEFLNLQLCQAVSCH
;
A
#
# COMPACT_ATOMS: atom_id res chain seq x y z
N MET A 1 6.46 24.35 10.90
CA MET A 1 5.24 23.67 11.39
C MET A 1 5.01 22.50 10.45
N ASP A 2 5.62 21.35 10.77
CA ASP A 2 5.44 20.13 9.98
C ASP A 2 3.97 19.75 10.05
N ALA A 3 3.27 19.84 8.92
CA ALA A 3 1.90 19.34 8.82
C ALA A 3 1.93 17.85 9.18
N PRO A 4 1.04 17.35 10.06
CA PRO A 4 1.02 15.94 10.41
C PRO A 4 0.86 15.14 9.12
N ILE A 5 1.73 14.16 8.92
CA ILE A 5 1.68 13.25 7.78
C ILE A 5 0.28 12.64 7.77
N LYS A 6 -0.57 13.11 6.84
CA LYS A 6 -1.92 12.58 6.69
C LYS A 6 -1.75 11.16 6.15
N THR A 7 -2.13 10.17 6.94
CA THR A 7 -2.15 8.79 6.48
C THR A 7 -3.12 8.69 5.30
N ILE A 8 -2.58 8.42 4.12
CA ILE A 8 -3.36 8.18 2.91
C ILE A 8 -3.64 6.68 2.85
N ILE A 9 -4.91 6.31 2.80
CA ILE A 9 -5.29 4.91 2.58
C ILE A 9 -5.72 4.77 1.12
N PRO A 10 -4.92 4.09 0.27
CA PRO A 10 -5.37 3.74 -1.08
C PRO A 10 -6.48 2.70 -0.97
N TYR A 11 -7.70 3.09 -1.35
CA TYR A 11 -8.85 2.19 -1.32
C TYR A 11 -8.85 1.31 -2.58
N THR A 12 -8.31 0.11 -2.51
CA THR A 12 -8.37 -0.84 -3.64
C THR A 12 -9.82 -1.32 -3.82
N ARG A 13 -10.44 -0.98 -4.96
CA ARG A 13 -11.82 -1.33 -5.29
C ARG A 13 -12.02 -2.83 -5.58
N THR A 14 -10.94 -3.62 -5.60
CA THR A 14 -10.89 -4.99 -6.11
C THR A 14 -11.15 -6.07 -5.06
N MET A 15 -11.15 -5.75 -3.77
CA MET A 15 -11.44 -6.72 -2.70
C MET A 15 -12.75 -6.38 -1.96
N THR A 16 -13.75 -7.24 -2.10
CA THR A 16 -15.13 -7.03 -1.58
C THR A 16 -15.20 -6.72 -0.08
N GLN A 17 -14.25 -7.21 0.72
CA GLN A 17 -14.18 -7.00 2.17
C GLN A 17 -13.95 -5.52 2.55
N HIS A 18 -13.17 -4.78 1.77
CA HIS A 18 -12.90 -3.35 2.01
C HIS A 18 -14.11 -2.47 1.69
N THR A 19 -15.12 -3.01 1.00
CA THR A 19 -16.31 -2.27 0.55
C THR A 19 -17.53 -2.40 1.47
N SER A 20 -17.40 -3.15 2.57
CA SER A 20 -18.45 -3.36 3.56
C SER A 20 -18.94 -2.04 4.17
N ARG A 21 -20.22 -2.00 4.58
CA ARG A 21 -20.80 -0.81 5.23
C ARG A 21 -20.05 -0.42 6.50
N LEU A 22 -19.60 -1.42 7.27
CA LEU A 22 -18.82 -1.23 8.49
C LEU A 22 -17.46 -0.58 8.21
N CYS A 23 -16.72 -1.09 7.22
CA CYS A 23 -15.42 -0.51 6.83
C CYS A 23 -15.58 0.93 6.32
N LYS A 24 -16.56 1.18 5.44
CA LYS A 24 -16.85 2.52 4.93
C LYS A 24 -17.19 3.50 6.06
N GLY A 25 -18.08 3.10 6.97
CA GLY A 25 -18.46 3.93 8.11
C GLY A 25 -17.28 4.28 9.03
N TYR A 26 -16.39 3.33 9.28
CA TYR A 26 -15.16 3.57 10.06
C TYR A 26 -14.21 4.54 9.36
N LEU A 27 -13.93 4.35 8.07
CA LEU A 27 -13.03 5.20 7.30
C LEU A 27 -13.56 6.62 7.15
N THR A 28 -14.85 6.79 6.84
CA THR A 28 -15.51 8.10 6.77
C THR A 28 -15.47 8.83 8.12
N LYS A 29 -15.64 8.11 9.24
CA LYS A 29 -15.47 8.69 10.57
C LYS A 29 -14.04 9.19 10.78
N LYS A 30 -13.04 8.37 10.47
CA LYS A 30 -11.62 8.75 10.63
C LYS A 30 -11.21 9.91 9.74
N GLU A 31 -11.75 10.00 8.53
CA GLU A 31 -11.55 11.14 7.64
C GLU A 31 -12.16 12.43 8.18
N ARG A 32 -13.41 12.37 8.67
CA ARG A 32 -14.06 13.52 9.32
C ARG A 32 -13.30 13.96 10.57
N ASP A 33 -12.76 13.02 11.34
CA ASP A 33 -11.97 13.29 12.54
C ASP A 33 -10.54 13.77 12.19
N GLY A 34 -10.20 13.93 10.89
CA GLY A 34 -8.92 14.44 10.40
C GLY A 34 -7.74 13.48 10.56
N VAL A 35 -8.00 12.22 10.91
CA VAL A 35 -6.98 11.21 11.22
C VAL A 35 -6.34 10.64 9.94
N LEU A 36 -7.12 10.54 8.86
CA LEU A 36 -6.68 10.02 7.58
C LEU A 36 -7.35 10.77 6.43
N HIS A 37 -6.85 10.56 5.22
CA HIS A 37 -7.56 10.95 4.00
C HIS A 37 -7.79 9.71 3.14
N GLN A 38 -9.02 9.55 2.65
CA GLN A 38 -9.36 8.47 1.73
C GLN A 38 -9.02 8.90 0.31
N MET A 39 -8.16 8.15 -0.36
CA MET A 39 -7.93 8.34 -1.80
C MET A 39 -8.81 7.40 -2.62
N THR A 40 -9.45 7.96 -3.65
CA THR A 40 -10.20 7.15 -4.62
C THR A 40 -9.22 6.48 -5.58
N TRP A 41 -9.09 5.15 -5.50
CA TRP A 41 -8.22 4.40 -6.39
C TRP A 41 -8.88 4.15 -7.76
N PRO A 42 -8.16 4.30 -8.88
CA PRO A 42 -8.69 3.96 -10.19
C PRO A 42 -8.96 2.45 -10.30
N PRO A 43 -10.13 2.00 -10.78
CA PRO A 43 -10.50 0.59 -10.84
C PRO A 43 -9.63 -0.27 -11.78
N GLN A 44 -8.76 0.34 -12.60
CA GLN A 44 -7.97 -0.32 -13.65
C GLN A 44 -6.47 -0.42 -13.33
N THR A 45 -6.03 -0.04 -12.12
CA THR A 45 -4.60 -0.10 -11.74
C THR A 45 -4.33 -0.96 -10.50
N PRO A 46 -4.79 -2.23 -10.45
CA PRO A 46 -4.45 -3.13 -9.35
C PRO A 46 -2.94 -3.41 -9.31
N ASP A 47 -2.31 -3.54 -10.49
CA ASP A 47 -0.90 -3.89 -10.65
C ASP A 47 0.07 -2.78 -10.23
N LEU A 48 -0.45 -1.55 -10.11
CA LEU A 48 0.34 -0.39 -9.70
C LEU A 48 0.20 -0.09 -8.21
N ASN A 49 -0.44 -0.95 -7.42
CA ASN A 49 -0.50 -0.73 -5.98
C ASN A 49 0.90 -0.94 -5.36
N PRO A 50 1.53 0.08 -4.77
CA PRO A 50 2.84 -0.07 -4.13
C PRO A 50 2.84 -1.16 -3.04
N ILE A 51 1.69 -1.42 -2.43
CA ILE A 51 1.53 -2.49 -1.43
C ILE A 51 1.68 -3.87 -2.06
N GLU A 52 1.10 -4.11 -3.24
CA GLU A 52 1.24 -5.40 -3.94
C GLU A 52 2.69 -5.59 -4.41
N MET A 53 3.33 -4.53 -4.93
CA MET A 53 4.74 -4.62 -5.32
C MET A 53 5.67 -4.95 -4.15
N VAL A 54 5.48 -4.31 -3.00
CA VAL A 54 6.26 -4.60 -1.78
C VAL A 54 5.97 -6.02 -1.27
N LYS A 55 4.71 -6.46 -1.36
CA LYS A 55 4.32 -7.83 -1.00
C LYS A 55 4.98 -8.87 -1.92
N ASP A 56 5.02 -8.63 -3.23
CA ASP A 56 5.64 -9.51 -4.21
C ASP A 56 7.16 -9.61 -3.99
N GLU A 57 7.83 -8.48 -3.72
CA GLU A 57 9.26 -8.44 -3.37
C GLU A 57 9.55 -9.24 -2.09
N LEU A 58 8.73 -9.06 -1.04
CA LEU A 58 8.85 -9.82 0.21
C LEU A 58 8.63 -11.32 -0.02
N ASP A 59 7.60 -11.69 -0.77
CA ASP A 59 7.26 -13.07 -1.07
C ASP A 59 8.39 -13.75 -1.85
N SER A 60 8.96 -13.04 -2.84
CA SER A 60 10.13 -13.51 -3.60
C SER A 60 11.32 -13.80 -2.67
N ARG A 61 11.73 -12.82 -1.84
CA ARG A 61 12.87 -12.97 -0.91
C ARG A 61 12.67 -14.08 0.11
N VAL A 62 11.44 -14.27 0.60
CA VAL A 62 11.14 -15.33 1.57
C VAL A 62 11.19 -16.70 0.88
N LYS A 63 10.62 -16.84 -0.32
CA LYS A 63 10.66 -18.09 -1.10
C LYS A 63 12.08 -18.52 -1.45
N GLU A 64 12.96 -17.59 -1.80
CA GLU A 64 14.38 -17.88 -2.05
C GLU A 64 15.08 -18.54 -0.85
N LYS A 65 14.68 -18.18 0.37
CA LYS A 65 15.25 -18.70 1.62
C LYS A 65 14.64 -20.03 2.08
N GLN A 66 13.62 -20.53 1.37
CA GLN A 66 12.98 -21.84 1.59
C GLN A 66 12.57 -22.07 3.06
N PRO A 67 11.56 -21.35 3.57
CA PRO A 67 11.10 -21.50 4.95
C PRO A 67 10.66 -22.94 5.23
N THR A 68 11.10 -23.47 6.36
CA THR A 68 10.86 -24.86 6.80
C THR A 68 9.69 -25.01 7.76
N SER A 69 9.19 -23.89 8.31
CA SER A 69 8.05 -23.84 9.22
C SER A 69 7.37 -22.48 9.19
N ALA A 70 6.15 -22.39 9.72
CA ALA A 70 5.44 -21.11 9.82
C ALA A 70 6.20 -20.09 10.70
N GLN A 71 6.87 -20.56 11.75
CA GLN A 71 7.68 -19.70 12.61
C GLN A 71 8.94 -19.19 11.89
N HIS A 72 9.63 -20.08 11.18
CA HIS A 72 10.78 -19.70 10.37
C HIS A 72 10.38 -18.73 9.25
N MET A 73 9.22 -18.94 8.62
CA MET A 73 8.66 -17.99 7.65
C MET A 73 8.39 -16.60 8.26
N TRP A 74 7.86 -16.54 9.47
CA TRP A 74 7.61 -15.27 10.17
C TRP A 74 8.90 -14.53 10.54
N GLU A 75 9.94 -15.26 10.96
CA GLU A 75 11.27 -14.69 11.24
C GLU A 75 11.88 -14.13 9.95
N LEU A 76 11.85 -14.92 8.86
CA LEU A 76 12.35 -14.50 7.55
C LEU A 76 11.61 -13.27 7.00
N LEU A 77 10.28 -13.20 7.15
CA LEU A 77 9.50 -12.03 6.72
C LEU A 77 9.98 -10.75 7.40
N GLN A 78 10.23 -10.79 8.71
CA GLN A 78 10.71 -9.63 9.46
C GLN A 78 12.12 -9.22 9.04
N ASP A 79 13.00 -10.19 8.80
CA ASP A 79 14.38 -9.91 8.36
C ASP A 79 14.42 -9.36 6.94
N CYS A 80 13.64 -9.96 6.03
CA CYS A 80 13.47 -9.47 4.66
C CYS A 80 12.91 -8.04 4.67
N TRP A 81 11.89 -7.74 5.48
CA TRP A 81 11.33 -6.39 5.63
C TRP A 81 12.39 -5.37 6.06
N LYS A 82 13.18 -5.67 7.10
CA LYS A 82 14.24 -4.79 7.59
C LYS A 82 15.36 -4.56 6.56
N SER A 83 15.57 -5.53 5.66
CA SER A 83 16.59 -5.46 4.61
C SER A 83 16.18 -4.63 3.39
N ILE A 84 14.90 -4.27 3.26
CA ILE A 84 14.45 -3.41 2.16
C ILE A 84 14.90 -1.98 2.47
N PRO A 85 15.75 -1.36 1.63
CA PRO A 85 16.14 0.02 1.82
C PRO A 85 14.90 0.91 1.78
N GLY A 86 14.77 1.85 2.72
CA GLY A 86 13.65 2.79 2.73
C GLY A 86 13.53 3.59 1.43
N THR A 87 14.64 3.77 0.70
CA THR A 87 14.69 4.38 -0.63
C THR A 87 13.90 3.56 -1.67
N SER A 88 13.88 2.23 -1.59
CA SER A 88 13.13 1.39 -2.54
C SER A 88 11.62 1.57 -2.38
N VAL A 89 11.10 1.60 -1.15
CA VAL A 89 9.67 1.82 -0.89
C VAL A 89 9.26 3.25 -1.28
N VAL A 90 10.12 4.24 -1.01
CA VAL A 90 9.86 5.64 -1.36
C VAL A 90 9.89 5.86 -2.87
N VAL A 91 10.82 5.24 -3.61
CA VAL A 91 10.87 5.31 -5.08
C VAL A 91 9.62 4.68 -5.69
N LEU A 92 9.19 3.52 -5.20
CA LEU A 92 7.97 2.85 -5.69
C LEU A 92 6.69 3.66 -5.43
N VAL A 93 6.58 4.26 -4.24
CA VAL A 93 5.46 5.17 -3.91
C VAL A 93 5.53 6.45 -4.75
N ALA A 94 6.73 7.00 -4.99
CA ALA A 94 6.92 8.20 -5.81
C ALA A 94 6.63 7.96 -7.29
N GLU A 95 7.06 6.82 -7.86
CA GLU A 95 6.72 6.39 -9.22
C GLU A 95 5.21 6.21 -9.38
N PHE A 96 4.56 5.58 -8.40
CA PHE A 96 3.11 5.46 -8.37
C PHE A 96 2.41 6.84 -8.34
N LEU A 97 2.83 7.74 -7.44
CA LEU A 97 2.26 9.09 -7.35
C LEU A 97 2.49 9.90 -8.64
N ASN A 98 3.66 9.75 -9.28
CA ASN A 98 3.97 10.39 -10.57
C ASN A 98 3.11 9.84 -11.71
N LEU A 99 2.88 8.52 -11.77
CA LEU A 99 1.97 7.90 -12.74
C LEU A 99 0.53 8.42 -12.57
N GLN A 100 0.07 8.60 -11.33
CA GLN A 100 -1.25 9.16 -11.05
C GLN A 100 -1.36 10.64 -11.47
N LEU A 101 -0.33 11.45 -11.22
CA LEU A 101 -0.29 12.84 -11.69
C LEU A 101 -0.38 12.89 -13.22
N CYS A 102 0.41 12.09 -13.94
CA CYS A 102 0.39 12.04 -15.40
C CYS A 102 -1.00 11.66 -15.98
N GLN A 103 -1.69 10.69 -15.38
CA GLN A 103 -3.05 10.33 -15.81
C GLN A 103 -4.08 11.45 -15.54
N ALA A 104 -3.94 12.18 -14.43
CA ALA A 104 -4.80 13.31 -14.12
C ALA A 104 -4.61 14.51 -15.06
N VAL A 105 -3.37 14.76 -15.54
CA VAL A 105 -3.10 15.86 -16.49
C VAL A 105 -3.49 15.49 -17.92
N SER A 106 -3.44 14.20 -18.29
CA SER A 106 -3.75 13.73 -19.64
C SER A 106 -5.26 13.63 -19.94
N CYS A 107 -6.12 13.79 -18.94
CA CYS A 107 -7.59 13.81 -19.07
C CYS A 107 -8.17 15.22 -19.27
N HIS A 108 -7.36 16.21 -19.66
CA HIS A 108 -7.80 17.59 -19.84
C HIS A 108 -7.73 18.10 -21.28
#